data_AF-A0A942V8M8-F1
#
_entry.id   AF-A0A942V8M8-F1
#
_cell.length_a   1.000
_cell.length_b   1.000
_cell.length_c   1.000
_cell.angle_alpha   90.00
_cell.angle_beta   90.00
_cell.angle_gamma   90.00
#
_symmetry.space_group_name_H-M   'P 1'
#
loop_
_entity.id
_entity.type
_entity.pdbx_description
1 polymer ?
#
loop_
_entity_poly.entity_id
_entity_poly.type
_entity_poly.pdbx_seq_one_letter_code
_entity_poly.pdbx_strand_id
1 'polypeptide(L)'
;SCDCGCSSTNSCGKCTSCKSCPPSDPCSGVSCGSNAYCSGGSCYCNSGYEGNASSGCTAVSKDPCKGVSCSGGKVCSNGSCVCPSGKKECNGSCISSSECCGGCPSGKKCSNGTCVTDHTHSYSCPSGSQASSCSSSQVQTGTPSKVCSCGATSGTCYTCRAKTCEEQGYRYACNNTGYVGKGSPCDGKYKECDCAPGYQWLPTYPGSREQTCQIPDKTCSDSGYYGGSSCSSWSGYSFERCASEYGQMGSSCNAAGNVGSGSCDVDSWRRCCHQCSGSGT
;
A
#
# COMPACT_ATOMS: atom_id res chain seq x y z
N SER A 1 1.34 55.64 109.26
CA SER A 1 0.67 54.35 109.07
C SER A 1 1.48 53.57 108.05
N CYS A 2 1.70 52.28 108.23
CA CYS A 2 2.38 51.46 107.22
C CYS A 2 1.30 50.74 106.40
N ASP A 3 1.27 50.93 105.08
CA ASP A 3 0.21 50.41 104.21
C ASP A 3 0.14 48.87 104.18
N CYS A 4 1.28 48.19 104.36
CA CYS A 4 1.39 46.73 104.37
C CYS A 4 1.77 46.14 105.74
N GLY A 5 1.51 46.89 106.82
CA GLY A 5 1.78 46.48 108.18
C GLY A 5 3.20 46.80 108.68
N CYS A 6 3.43 46.54 109.97
CA CYS A 6 4.66 46.93 110.67
C CYS A 6 5.62 45.74 110.84
N SER A 7 6.92 45.96 110.58
CA SER A 7 7.99 44.97 110.77
C SER A 7 8.61 45.02 112.16
N SER A 8 8.68 46.20 112.76
CA SER A 8 9.23 46.39 114.11
C SER A 8 8.64 47.63 114.79
N THR A 9 8.37 47.50 116.08
CA THR A 9 7.81 48.55 116.94
C THR A 9 8.82 48.94 118.01
N ASN A 10 8.81 50.22 118.42
CA ASN A 10 9.58 50.66 119.57
C ASN A 10 8.91 50.28 120.90
N SER A 11 9.60 50.57 122.00
CA SER A 11 9.14 50.32 123.37
C SER A 11 7.81 51.01 123.75
N CYS A 12 7.36 51.98 122.94
CA CYS A 12 6.09 52.68 123.10
C CYS A 12 4.99 52.14 122.15
N GLY A 13 5.22 51.00 121.50
CA GLY A 13 4.27 50.34 120.59
C GLY A 13 4.11 51.03 119.22
N LYS A 14 4.90 52.06 118.90
CA LYS A 14 4.84 52.74 117.60
C LYS A 14 5.73 52.05 116.58
N CYS A 15 5.21 51.90 115.36
CA CYS A 15 5.95 51.29 114.27
C CYS A 15 7.17 52.11 113.87
N THR A 16 8.35 51.51 113.94
CA THR A 16 9.62 52.13 113.55
C THR A 16 10.13 51.66 112.19
N SER A 17 9.67 50.50 111.70
CA SER A 17 9.97 50.03 110.35
C SER A 17 8.77 49.31 109.74
N CYS A 18 8.42 49.65 108.50
CA CYS A 18 7.30 49.04 107.78
C CYS A 18 7.71 47.71 107.12
N LYS A 19 6.74 46.82 106.89
CA LYS A 19 6.94 45.66 106.01
C LYS A 19 7.01 46.14 104.57
N SER A 20 7.95 45.60 103.81
CA SER A 20 7.92 45.72 102.35
C SER A 20 6.67 45.00 101.86
N CYS A 21 5.82 45.71 101.12
CA CYS A 21 4.67 45.10 100.48
C CYS A 21 5.14 43.98 99.55
N PRO A 22 4.41 42.86 99.45
CA PRO A 22 4.66 41.91 98.37
C PRO A 22 4.58 42.69 97.05
N PRO A 23 5.47 42.40 96.07
CA PRO A 23 5.41 43.06 94.78
C PRO A 23 3.99 42.89 94.23
N SER A 24 3.31 44.01 93.96
CA SER A 24 1.97 44.01 93.39
C SER A 24 1.97 43.12 92.16
N ASP A 25 1.04 42.16 92.09
CA ASP A 25 0.92 41.32 90.90
C ASP A 25 0.68 42.25 89.70
N PRO A 26 1.62 42.35 88.76
CA PRO A 26 1.50 43.28 87.65
C PRO A 26 0.32 42.94 86.73
N CYS A 27 -0.27 41.74 86.86
CA CYS A 27 -1.47 41.31 86.15
C CYS A 27 -2.78 41.59 86.89
N SER A 28 -2.73 42.14 88.10
CA SER A 28 -3.91 42.53 88.86
C SER A 28 -4.67 43.66 88.14
N GLY A 29 -5.84 43.35 87.59
CA GLY A 29 -6.68 44.28 86.83
C GLY A 29 -6.46 44.29 85.32
N VAL A 30 -5.59 43.41 84.80
CA VAL A 30 -5.38 43.25 83.35
C VAL A 30 -6.35 42.22 82.80
N SER A 31 -7.23 42.65 81.89
CA SER A 31 -8.15 41.76 81.16
C SER A 31 -7.63 41.50 79.75
N CYS A 32 -7.08 40.30 79.52
CA CYS A 32 -6.63 39.88 78.19
C CYS A 32 -7.78 39.30 77.36
N GLY A 33 -7.64 39.37 76.03
CA GLY A 33 -8.61 38.80 75.11
C GLY A 33 -8.56 37.26 75.07
N SER A 34 -9.47 36.65 74.32
CA SER A 34 -9.56 35.20 74.18
C SER A 34 -8.24 34.57 73.68
N ASN A 35 -7.85 33.44 74.26
CA ASN A 35 -6.61 32.71 73.95
C ASN A 35 -5.31 33.52 74.21
N ALA A 36 -5.33 34.43 75.16
CA ALA A 36 -4.16 35.16 75.65
C ALA A 36 -3.99 34.98 77.18
N TYR A 37 -2.78 35.21 77.67
CA TYR A 37 -2.44 35.22 79.10
C TYR A 37 -1.72 36.52 79.46
N CYS A 38 -1.81 36.93 80.72
CA CYS A 38 -1.07 38.07 81.23
C CYS A 38 0.28 37.63 81.80
N SER A 39 1.35 38.37 81.49
CA SER A 39 2.66 38.24 82.12
C SER A 39 3.28 39.64 82.26
N GLY A 40 3.79 39.99 83.45
CA GLY A 40 4.42 41.30 83.66
C GLY A 40 3.51 42.52 83.35
N GLY A 41 2.19 42.35 83.45
CA GLY A 41 1.19 43.39 83.17
C GLY A 41 0.86 43.61 81.69
N SER A 42 1.37 42.74 80.80
CA SER A 42 1.05 42.75 79.37
C SER A 42 0.41 41.44 78.92
N CYS A 43 -0.48 41.51 77.93
CA CYS A 43 -1.13 40.34 77.36
C CYS A 43 -0.28 39.71 76.25
N TYR A 44 -0.19 38.39 76.25
CA TYR A 44 0.52 37.59 75.25
C TYR A 44 -0.38 36.46 74.76
N CYS A 45 -0.32 36.14 73.46
CA CYS A 45 -1.08 35.01 72.92
C CYS A 45 -0.55 33.68 73.47
N ASN A 46 -1.45 32.74 73.73
CA ASN A 46 -1.08 31.37 74.07
C ASN A 46 -0.28 30.73 72.93
N SER A 47 0.57 29.75 73.26
CA SER A 47 1.34 29.02 72.25
C SER A 47 0.44 28.45 71.16
N GLY A 48 0.77 28.71 69.89
CA GLY A 48 -0.05 28.32 68.74
C GLY A 48 -1.17 29.30 68.38
N TYR A 49 -1.20 30.49 68.98
CA TYR A 49 -2.10 31.58 68.64
C TYR A 49 -1.31 32.84 68.28
N GLU A 50 -1.85 33.63 67.35
CA GLU A 50 -1.29 34.90 66.88
C GLU A 50 -2.37 35.98 66.82
N GLY A 51 -1.95 37.24 66.75
CA GLY A 51 -2.84 38.40 66.71
C GLY A 51 -2.65 39.32 67.91
N ASN A 52 -3.67 40.14 68.19
CA ASN A 52 -3.63 41.12 69.27
C ASN A 52 -4.15 40.51 70.58
N ALA A 53 -3.24 40.25 71.52
CA ALA A 53 -3.54 39.61 72.79
C ALA A 53 -4.48 40.39 73.72
N SER A 54 -4.64 41.70 73.51
CA SER A 54 -5.58 42.53 74.29
C SER A 54 -7.02 42.39 73.79
N SER A 55 -7.23 42.19 72.48
CA SER A 55 -8.56 42.00 71.88
C SER A 55 -8.93 40.54 71.64
N GLY A 56 -7.94 39.64 71.60
CA GLY A 56 -8.09 38.21 71.38
C GLY A 56 -7.19 37.68 70.27
N CYS A 57 -6.65 36.48 70.49
CA CYS A 57 -5.76 35.80 69.57
C CYS A 57 -6.51 34.72 68.78
N THR A 58 -6.09 34.52 67.52
CA THR A 58 -6.58 33.47 66.63
C THR A 58 -5.55 32.36 66.52
N ALA A 59 -5.99 31.12 66.32
CA ALA A 59 -5.05 30.01 66.13
C ALA A 59 -4.15 30.27 64.92
N VAL A 60 -2.84 30.12 65.11
CA VAL A 60 -1.85 30.13 64.02
C VAL A 60 -2.25 29.01 63.07
N SER A 61 -2.62 29.39 61.85
CA SER A 61 -2.97 28.39 60.85
C SER A 61 -1.75 27.59 60.45
N LYS A 62 -1.79 26.28 60.69
CA LYS A 62 -0.80 25.33 60.19
C LYS A 62 -0.98 25.02 58.70
N ASP A 63 -2.01 25.57 58.07
CA ASP A 63 -2.23 25.42 56.63
C ASP A 63 -1.18 26.26 55.88
N PRO A 64 -0.20 25.61 55.24
CA PRO A 64 0.86 26.32 54.52
C PRO A 64 0.34 27.08 53.29
N CYS A 65 -0.91 26.86 52.87
CA CYS A 65 -1.54 27.54 51.74
C CYS A 65 -2.41 28.74 52.12
N LYS A 66 -2.59 29.02 53.42
CA LYS A 66 -3.39 30.18 53.84
C LYS A 66 -2.68 31.48 53.47
N GLY A 67 -3.29 32.26 52.57
CA GLY A 67 -2.76 33.52 52.04
C GLY A 67 -1.91 33.36 50.77
N VAL A 68 -1.72 32.14 50.26
CA VAL A 68 -0.99 31.89 49.01
C VAL A 68 -1.92 32.05 47.82
N SER A 69 -1.65 33.06 46.97
CA SER A 69 -2.37 33.29 45.71
C SER A 69 -1.54 32.81 44.54
N CYS A 70 -2.01 31.77 43.84
CA CYS A 70 -1.33 31.20 42.69
C CYS A 70 -1.89 31.75 41.37
N SER A 71 -1.00 32.12 40.45
CA SER A 71 -1.33 32.60 39.10
C SER A 71 -1.00 31.54 38.03
N GLY A 72 -1.41 31.77 36.79
CA GLY A 72 -1.09 30.86 35.67
C GLY A 72 -1.76 29.48 35.76
N GLY A 73 -2.88 29.36 36.48
CA GLY A 73 -3.62 28.10 36.64
C GLY A 73 -2.96 27.07 37.59
N LYS A 74 -1.99 27.51 38.39
CA LYS A 74 -1.35 26.71 39.46
C LYS A 74 -2.27 26.62 40.68
N VAL A 75 -2.10 25.56 41.48
CA VAL A 75 -2.79 25.34 42.75
C VAL A 75 -1.78 25.31 43.88
N CYS A 76 -2.15 25.77 45.07
CA CYS A 76 -1.26 25.67 46.23
C CYS A 76 -1.23 24.23 46.75
N SER A 77 -0.03 23.69 46.93
CA SER A 77 0.23 22.41 47.59
C SER A 77 1.44 22.56 48.49
N ASN A 78 1.28 22.29 49.79
CA ASN A 78 2.33 22.47 50.82
C ASN A 78 2.97 23.87 50.81
N GLY A 79 2.18 24.92 50.56
CA GLY A 79 2.65 26.31 50.54
C GLY A 79 3.39 26.74 49.28
N SER A 80 3.44 25.88 48.25
CA SER A 80 4.02 26.22 46.94
C SER A 80 2.98 26.10 45.83
N CYS A 81 3.08 26.98 44.83
CA CYS A 81 2.21 26.97 43.66
C CYS A 81 2.70 25.96 42.62
N VAL A 82 1.96 24.89 42.42
CA VAL A 82 2.29 23.79 41.50
C VAL A 82 1.24 23.62 40.43
N CYS A 83 1.60 23.02 39.29
CA CYS A 83 0.60 22.64 38.30
C CYS A 83 -0.22 21.45 38.78
N PRO A 84 -1.55 21.47 38.59
CA PRO A 84 -2.40 20.35 38.96
C PRO A 84 -2.09 19.09 38.12
N SER A 85 -2.53 17.93 38.59
CA SER A 85 -2.30 16.64 37.94
C SER A 85 -2.69 16.67 36.44
N GLY A 86 -1.82 16.12 35.60
CA GLY A 86 -2.01 16.11 34.14
C GLY A 86 -1.59 17.41 33.43
N LYS A 87 -1.09 18.40 34.17
CA LYS A 87 -0.52 19.64 33.62
C LYS A 87 0.95 19.78 33.97
N LYS A 88 1.67 20.52 33.13
CA LYS A 88 3.08 20.89 33.33
C LYS A 88 3.25 22.40 33.26
N GLU A 89 4.33 22.88 33.86
CA GLU A 89 4.70 24.28 33.78
C GLU A 89 5.28 24.62 32.40
N CYS A 90 4.79 25.70 31.80
CA CYS A 90 5.26 26.27 30.56
C CYS A 90 5.19 27.81 30.65
N ASN A 91 6.35 28.47 30.64
CA ASN A 91 6.46 29.94 30.64
C ASN A 91 5.56 30.63 31.70
N GLY A 92 5.54 30.09 32.92
CA GLY A 92 4.78 30.64 34.05
C GLY A 92 3.30 30.23 34.12
N SER A 93 2.78 29.48 33.14
CA SER A 93 1.41 28.94 33.15
C SER A 93 1.37 27.41 33.08
N CYS A 94 0.28 26.81 33.53
CA CYS A 94 0.07 25.38 33.46
C CYS A 94 -0.66 25.00 32.17
N ILE A 95 0.03 24.24 31.31
CA ILE A 95 -0.54 23.65 30.09
C ILE A 95 -0.77 22.16 30.29
N SER A 96 -1.56 21.53 29.42
CA SER A 96 -1.69 20.07 29.46
C SER A 96 -0.32 19.40 29.25
N SER A 97 -0.05 18.30 29.95
CA SER A 97 1.17 17.52 29.72
C SER A 97 1.29 17.03 28.27
N SER A 98 0.16 16.86 27.59
CA SER A 98 0.06 16.49 26.18
C SER A 98 0.34 17.63 25.19
N GLU A 99 0.44 18.87 25.65
CA GLU A 99 0.72 20.05 24.82
C GLU A 99 2.22 20.40 24.79
N CYS A 100 2.66 21.01 23.70
CA CYS A 100 4.06 21.39 23.48
C CYS A 100 4.25 22.86 23.84
N CYS A 101 5.11 23.11 24.83
CA CYS A 101 5.40 24.45 25.30
C CYS A 101 6.11 25.27 24.20
N GLY A 102 5.49 26.35 23.73
CA GLY A 102 6.04 27.18 22.65
C GLY A 102 5.79 26.64 21.23
N GLY A 103 4.98 25.59 21.06
CA GLY A 103 4.68 25.00 19.76
C GLY A 103 5.80 24.08 19.24
N CYS A 104 5.70 23.70 17.96
CA CYS A 104 6.68 22.81 17.31
C CYS A 104 7.33 23.48 16.08
N PRO A 105 8.57 23.11 15.72
CA PRO A 105 9.22 23.56 14.49
C PRO A 105 8.41 23.23 13.24
N SER A 106 8.66 23.94 12.14
CA SER A 106 8.03 23.67 10.84
C SER A 106 8.19 22.20 10.43
N GLY A 107 7.08 21.58 10.00
CA GLY A 107 7.02 20.15 9.65
C GLY A 107 6.90 19.18 10.83
N LYS A 108 6.71 19.68 12.06
CA LYS A 108 6.44 18.85 13.24
C LYS A 108 5.08 19.17 13.84
N LYS A 109 4.40 18.13 14.33
CA LYS A 109 3.18 18.25 15.13
C LYS A 109 3.44 17.89 16.58
N CYS A 110 2.69 18.50 17.49
CA CYS A 110 2.73 18.10 18.88
C CYS A 110 1.96 16.79 19.07
N SER A 111 2.61 15.78 19.63
CA SER A 111 1.99 14.53 20.04
C SER A 111 2.45 14.17 21.46
N ASN A 112 1.51 14.17 22.40
CA ASN A 112 1.73 13.86 23.82
C ASN A 112 2.90 14.66 24.44
N GLY A 113 2.94 15.96 24.21
CA GLY A 113 3.95 16.86 24.77
C GLY A 113 5.30 16.84 24.07
N THR A 114 5.46 16.04 23.00
CA THR A 114 6.68 15.93 22.20
C THR A 114 6.43 16.34 20.76
N CYS A 115 7.35 17.11 20.18
CA CYS A 115 7.28 17.47 18.76
C CYS A 115 7.75 16.31 17.89
N VAL A 116 6.79 15.63 17.27
CA VAL A 116 7.05 14.54 16.32
C VAL A 116 6.98 15.09 14.90
N THR A 117 7.76 14.52 14.00
CA THR A 117 7.67 14.84 12.58
C THR A 117 6.25 14.54 12.11
N ASP A 118 5.59 15.49 11.45
CA ASP A 118 4.31 15.22 10.83
C ASP A 118 4.57 14.38 9.57
N HIS A 119 4.72 13.08 9.78
CA HIS A 119 4.93 12.15 8.70
C HIS A 119 3.57 11.80 8.10
N THR A 120 3.15 12.57 7.12
CA THR A 120 2.10 12.13 6.20
C THR A 120 2.66 10.94 5.43
N HIS A 121 2.01 9.78 5.57
CA HIS A 121 2.47 8.61 4.84
C HIS A 121 2.14 8.77 3.35
N SER A 122 3.14 9.19 2.59
CA SER A 122 3.10 9.11 1.13
C SER A 122 3.52 7.72 0.71
N TYR A 123 2.55 6.91 0.28
CA TYR A 123 2.76 5.52 -0.11
C TYR A 123 2.89 5.42 -1.64
N SER A 124 4.06 4.97 -2.11
CA SER A 124 4.36 4.84 -3.53
C SER A 124 4.60 3.39 -3.92
N CYS A 125 4.29 3.04 -5.16
CA CYS A 125 4.61 1.73 -5.69
C CYS A 125 6.12 1.62 -5.96
N PRO A 126 6.76 0.48 -5.64
CA PRO A 126 8.16 0.27 -6.00
C PRO A 126 8.38 0.30 -7.51
N SER A 127 9.59 0.64 -7.93
CA SER A 127 9.97 0.72 -9.34
C SER A 127 9.60 -0.55 -10.11
N GLY A 128 8.96 -0.39 -11.26
CA GLY A 128 8.46 -1.51 -12.07
C GLY A 128 7.08 -2.04 -11.68
N SER A 129 6.43 -1.45 -10.67
CA SER A 129 5.04 -1.75 -10.32
C SER A 129 4.16 -0.50 -10.40
N GLN A 130 2.87 -0.70 -10.63
CA GLN A 130 1.89 0.36 -10.83
C GLN A 130 0.71 0.24 -9.87
N ALA A 131 0.00 1.34 -9.62
CA ALA A 131 -1.15 1.35 -8.72
C ALA A 131 -2.41 0.73 -9.34
N SER A 132 -2.49 0.72 -10.68
CA SER A 132 -3.63 0.20 -11.43
C SER A 132 -3.40 -1.25 -11.83
N SER A 133 -4.48 -2.01 -11.96
CA SER A 133 -4.45 -3.39 -12.45
C SER A 133 -3.85 -3.47 -13.85
N CYS A 134 -3.25 -4.61 -14.19
CA CYS A 134 -2.68 -4.85 -15.52
C CYS A 134 -3.75 -4.74 -16.62
N SER A 135 -3.39 -4.10 -17.73
CA SER A 135 -4.26 -3.98 -18.91
C SER A 135 -4.53 -5.33 -19.55
N SER A 136 -5.54 -5.41 -20.42
CA SER A 136 -5.91 -6.65 -21.15
C SER A 136 -4.76 -7.26 -21.97
N SER A 137 -3.83 -6.44 -22.45
CA SER A 137 -2.62 -6.85 -23.19
C SER A 137 -1.47 -7.34 -22.30
N GLN A 138 -1.64 -7.31 -20.98
CA GLN A 138 -0.61 -7.65 -20.01
C GLN A 138 -1.05 -8.80 -19.10
N VAL A 139 -0.08 -9.39 -18.41
CA VAL A 139 -0.30 -10.39 -17.37
C VAL A 139 0.33 -9.92 -16.07
N GLN A 140 -0.36 -10.19 -14.96
CA GLN A 140 0.10 -9.86 -13.63
C GLN A 140 1.13 -10.88 -13.17
N THR A 141 2.30 -10.39 -12.77
CA THR A 141 3.42 -11.21 -12.30
C THR A 141 3.68 -11.07 -10.80
N GLY A 142 3.10 -10.06 -10.15
CA GLY A 142 3.23 -9.86 -8.71
C GLY A 142 2.31 -8.78 -8.15
N THR A 143 2.18 -8.77 -6.83
CA THR A 143 1.36 -7.80 -6.08
C THR A 143 2.12 -7.24 -4.87
N PRO A 144 3.14 -6.39 -5.08
CA PRO A 144 3.83 -5.76 -3.98
C PRO A 144 2.95 -4.71 -3.30
N SER A 145 3.23 -4.41 -2.03
CA SER A 145 2.57 -3.31 -1.33
C SER A 145 3.19 -1.95 -1.71
N LYS A 146 2.42 -0.87 -1.57
CA LYS A 146 3.04 0.46 -1.60
C LYS A 146 3.92 0.62 -0.36
N VAL A 147 5.05 1.25 -0.54
CA VAL A 147 6.05 1.46 0.51
C VAL A 147 6.17 2.94 0.79
N CYS A 148 6.20 3.29 2.07
CA CYS A 148 6.51 4.63 2.50
C CYS A 148 8.02 4.79 2.74
N SER A 149 8.54 6.01 2.69
CA SER A 149 9.96 6.29 2.95
C SER A 149 10.44 5.83 4.32
N CYS A 150 9.54 5.66 5.29
CA CYS A 150 9.82 5.10 6.61
C CYS A 150 9.78 3.55 6.68
N GLY A 151 9.57 2.87 5.56
CA GLY A 151 9.48 1.39 5.47
C GLY A 151 8.11 0.81 5.77
N ALA A 152 7.14 1.61 6.23
CA ALA A 152 5.77 1.17 6.40
C ALA A 152 5.12 0.79 5.06
N THR A 153 4.33 -0.29 5.04
CA THR A 153 3.65 -0.79 3.84
C THR A 153 2.14 -0.66 3.95
N SER A 154 1.46 -0.16 2.92
CA SER A 154 -0.01 -0.04 2.91
C SER A 154 -0.57 0.00 1.49
N GLY A 155 -1.67 -0.70 1.22
CA GLY A 155 -2.28 -0.78 -0.10
C GLY A 155 -1.50 -1.65 -1.09
N THR A 156 -2.08 -1.85 -2.27
CA THR A 156 -1.62 -2.82 -3.27
C THR A 156 -1.10 -2.14 -4.52
N CYS A 157 -0.04 -2.70 -5.11
CA CYS A 157 0.48 -2.39 -6.42
C CYS A 157 0.48 -3.67 -7.28
N TYR A 158 0.68 -3.50 -8.57
CA TYR A 158 0.65 -4.57 -9.55
C TYR A 158 1.91 -4.52 -10.39
N THR A 159 2.63 -5.64 -10.44
CA THR A 159 3.74 -5.84 -11.38
C THR A 159 3.17 -6.52 -12.61
N CYS A 160 3.40 -5.92 -13.77
CA CYS A 160 2.82 -6.39 -15.03
C CYS A 160 3.93 -6.60 -16.05
N ARG A 161 3.75 -7.59 -16.92
CA ARG A 161 4.55 -7.74 -18.14
C ARG A 161 3.65 -7.84 -19.36
N ALA A 162 4.20 -7.53 -20.52
CA ALA A 162 3.53 -7.77 -21.78
C ALA A 162 3.28 -9.28 -21.96
N LYS A 163 2.11 -9.64 -22.50
CA LYS A 163 1.85 -11.00 -22.97
C LYS A 163 2.82 -11.35 -24.09
N THR A 164 3.34 -12.57 -24.07
CA THR A 164 4.10 -13.13 -25.19
C THR A 164 3.17 -13.43 -26.36
N CYS A 165 3.73 -13.52 -27.57
CA CYS A 165 2.98 -13.94 -28.76
C CYS A 165 2.25 -15.28 -28.52
N GLU A 166 2.91 -16.23 -27.84
CA GLU A 166 2.33 -17.54 -27.53
C GLU A 166 1.13 -17.47 -26.58
N GLU A 167 1.21 -16.65 -25.52
CA GLU A 167 0.07 -16.37 -24.62
C GLU A 167 -1.09 -15.67 -25.32
N GLN A 168 -0.83 -15.03 -26.46
CA GLN A 168 -1.83 -14.41 -27.33
C GLN A 168 -2.33 -15.35 -28.43
N GLY A 169 -1.84 -16.60 -28.47
CA GLY A 169 -2.25 -17.65 -29.42
C GLY A 169 -1.43 -17.73 -30.71
N TYR A 170 -0.36 -16.95 -30.87
CA TYR A 170 0.53 -17.02 -32.03
C TYR A 170 1.48 -18.21 -31.89
N ARG A 171 1.07 -19.34 -32.48
CA ARG A 171 1.78 -20.62 -32.35
C ARG A 171 2.34 -21.16 -33.67
N TYR A 172 1.85 -20.70 -34.82
CA TYR A 172 2.16 -21.30 -36.11
C TYR A 172 3.16 -20.46 -36.90
N ALA A 173 4.25 -21.07 -37.37
CA ALA A 173 5.21 -20.36 -38.23
C ALA A 173 4.76 -20.29 -39.71
N CYS A 174 3.91 -21.21 -40.17
CA CYS A 174 3.43 -21.30 -41.56
C CYS A 174 4.56 -21.38 -42.61
N ASN A 175 5.71 -21.97 -42.25
CA ASN A 175 6.91 -22.05 -43.11
C ASN A 175 6.86 -23.18 -44.14
N ASN A 176 5.85 -24.04 -44.09
CA ASN A 176 5.74 -25.18 -45.00
C ASN A 176 5.32 -24.71 -46.40
N THR A 177 5.78 -25.41 -47.43
CA THR A 177 5.42 -25.14 -48.82
C THR A 177 3.89 -25.14 -48.99
N GLY A 178 3.36 -24.10 -49.63
CA GLY A 178 1.92 -23.97 -49.85
C GLY A 178 1.13 -23.33 -48.70
N TYR A 179 1.78 -22.91 -47.62
CA TYR A 179 1.13 -22.24 -46.49
C TYR A 179 1.54 -20.76 -46.39
N VAL A 180 0.62 -19.92 -45.92
CA VAL A 180 0.85 -18.51 -45.58
C VAL A 180 0.16 -18.18 -44.27
N GLY A 181 0.69 -17.21 -43.52
CA GLY A 181 0.07 -16.77 -42.27
C GLY A 181 -1.15 -15.89 -42.47
N LYS A 182 -2.21 -16.09 -41.68
CA LYS A 182 -3.38 -15.20 -41.67
C LYS A 182 -3.14 -13.99 -40.75
N GLY A 183 -3.37 -12.79 -41.29
CA GLY A 183 -3.27 -11.53 -40.56
C GLY A 183 -1.83 -11.10 -40.26
N SER A 184 -1.65 -10.23 -39.25
CA SER A 184 -0.34 -9.71 -38.88
C SER A 184 0.45 -10.71 -38.02
N PRO A 185 1.74 -10.95 -38.31
CA PRO A 185 2.58 -11.82 -37.49
C PRO A 185 2.99 -11.18 -36.15
N CYS A 186 3.34 -12.03 -35.19
CA CYS A 186 3.99 -11.69 -33.92
C CYS A 186 5.22 -12.58 -33.77
N ASP A 187 6.43 -12.00 -33.71
CA ASP A 187 7.72 -12.72 -33.70
C ASP A 187 7.83 -13.82 -34.79
N GLY A 188 7.32 -13.54 -35.99
CA GLY A 188 7.33 -14.48 -37.11
C GLY A 188 6.34 -15.65 -37.00
N LYS A 189 5.45 -15.64 -36.00
CA LYS A 189 4.35 -16.59 -35.83
C LYS A 189 3.00 -15.96 -36.13
N TYR A 190 2.01 -16.81 -36.41
CA TYR A 190 0.63 -16.50 -36.73
C TYR A 190 -0.31 -17.31 -35.83
N LYS A 191 -1.54 -16.81 -35.66
CA LYS A 191 -2.60 -17.53 -34.93
C LYS A 191 -3.23 -18.65 -35.77
N GLU A 192 -3.11 -18.55 -37.08
CA GLU A 192 -3.65 -19.51 -38.05
C GLU A 192 -2.85 -19.41 -39.35
N CYS A 193 -2.74 -20.53 -40.07
CA CYS A 193 -2.21 -20.55 -41.43
C CYS A 193 -3.35 -20.73 -42.43
N ASP A 194 -3.19 -20.19 -43.63
CA ASP A 194 -4.02 -20.50 -44.81
C ASP A 194 -3.17 -21.09 -45.94
N CYS A 195 -3.84 -21.52 -47.00
CA CYS A 195 -3.16 -21.90 -48.24
C CYS A 195 -2.64 -20.67 -48.99
N ALA A 196 -1.40 -20.78 -49.48
CA ALA A 196 -0.77 -19.80 -50.35
C ALA A 196 -1.56 -19.65 -51.66
N PRO A 197 -1.44 -18.53 -52.38
CA PRO A 197 -2.06 -18.37 -53.70
C PRO A 197 -1.71 -19.54 -54.63
N GLY A 198 -2.74 -20.16 -55.23
CA GLY A 198 -2.60 -21.36 -56.08
C GLY A 198 -2.66 -22.70 -55.35
N TYR A 199 -2.77 -22.71 -54.02
CA TYR A 199 -2.99 -23.89 -53.20
C TYR A 199 -4.42 -23.89 -52.63
N GLN A 200 -4.98 -25.08 -52.42
CA GLN A 200 -6.29 -25.28 -51.82
C GLN A 200 -6.21 -26.36 -50.73
N TRP A 201 -7.05 -26.26 -49.70
CA TRP A 201 -7.23 -27.29 -48.70
C TRP A 201 -7.84 -28.54 -49.34
N LEU A 202 -7.04 -29.61 -49.45
CA LEU A 202 -7.42 -30.88 -50.03
C LEU A 202 -7.10 -32.03 -49.06
N PRO A 203 -7.86 -33.14 -49.07
CA PRO A 203 -7.58 -34.31 -48.25
C PRO A 203 -6.15 -34.83 -48.50
N THR A 204 -5.41 -35.14 -47.45
CA THR A 204 -4.05 -35.69 -47.55
C THR A 204 -3.99 -37.02 -48.33
N TYR A 205 -5.09 -37.80 -48.29
CA TYR A 205 -5.31 -38.96 -49.14
C TYR A 205 -6.82 -39.16 -49.37
N PRO A 206 -7.23 -39.90 -50.41
CA PRO A 206 -8.66 -40.11 -50.71
C PRO A 206 -9.42 -40.66 -49.50
N GLY A 207 -10.38 -39.88 -49.00
CA GLY A 207 -11.19 -40.25 -47.82
C GLY A 207 -10.64 -39.78 -46.47
N SER A 208 -9.49 -39.08 -46.42
CA SER A 208 -8.99 -38.50 -45.16
C SER A 208 -9.87 -37.33 -44.72
N ARG A 209 -10.08 -37.20 -43.40
CA ARG A 209 -10.64 -35.99 -42.79
C ARG A 209 -9.61 -34.89 -42.59
N GLU A 210 -8.33 -35.27 -42.54
CA GLU A 210 -7.21 -34.36 -42.50
C GLU A 210 -7.01 -33.73 -43.88
N GLN A 211 -6.88 -32.40 -43.90
CA GLN A 211 -6.66 -31.62 -45.10
C GLN A 211 -5.31 -30.92 -45.02
N THR A 212 -4.65 -30.79 -46.16
CA THR A 212 -3.37 -30.10 -46.34
C THR A 212 -3.45 -29.15 -47.52
N CYS A 213 -2.65 -28.09 -47.53
CA CYS A 213 -2.58 -27.19 -48.66
C CYS A 213 -1.83 -27.87 -49.80
N GLN A 214 -2.54 -28.13 -50.90
CA GLN A 214 -1.99 -28.76 -52.09
C GLN A 214 -2.39 -27.95 -53.31
N ILE A 215 -1.61 -28.06 -54.38
CA ILE A 215 -2.00 -27.49 -55.68
C ILE A 215 -3.16 -28.37 -56.17
N PRO A 216 -4.34 -27.81 -56.45
CA PRO A 216 -5.42 -28.60 -56.99
C PRO A 216 -4.98 -29.22 -58.32
N ASP A 217 -5.22 -30.52 -58.45
CA ASP A 217 -4.93 -31.26 -59.68
C ASP A 217 -5.54 -30.52 -60.88
N LYS A 218 -4.69 -30.18 -61.84
CA LYS A 218 -5.17 -29.70 -63.13
C LYS A 218 -5.81 -30.88 -63.85
N THR A 219 -7.07 -30.70 -64.22
CA THR A 219 -7.79 -31.68 -65.04
C THR A 219 -7.62 -31.33 -66.52
N CYS A 220 -7.52 -32.34 -67.36
CA CYS A 220 -7.55 -32.14 -68.81
C CYS A 220 -8.89 -31.49 -69.16
N SER A 221 -8.83 -30.21 -69.56
CA SER A 221 -10.00 -29.36 -69.77
C SER A 221 -10.47 -29.35 -71.23
N ASP A 222 -9.61 -29.71 -72.18
CA ASP A 222 -9.93 -29.65 -73.60
C ASP A 222 -10.15 -31.04 -74.23
N SER A 223 -11.33 -31.20 -74.82
CA SER A 223 -11.64 -32.24 -75.79
C SER A 223 -10.95 -31.92 -77.13
N GLY A 224 -9.81 -32.56 -77.38
CA GLY A 224 -9.07 -32.47 -78.66
C GLY A 224 -8.92 -33.83 -79.35
N TYR A 225 -8.63 -33.81 -80.66
CA TYR A 225 -8.27 -34.99 -81.45
C TYR A 225 -6.76 -34.98 -81.75
N TYR A 226 -6.10 -36.12 -81.61
CA TYR A 226 -4.72 -36.31 -82.06
C TYR A 226 -4.53 -37.74 -82.57
N GLY A 227 -3.89 -37.90 -83.74
CA GLY A 227 -3.73 -39.20 -84.40
C GLY A 227 -5.06 -39.88 -84.83
N GLY A 228 -6.16 -39.12 -84.94
CA GLY A 228 -7.50 -39.66 -85.24
C GLY A 228 -8.26 -40.20 -84.03
N SER A 229 -7.68 -40.16 -82.82
CA SER A 229 -8.32 -40.56 -81.57
C SER A 229 -8.68 -39.34 -80.71
N SER A 230 -9.81 -39.39 -80.01
CA SER A 230 -10.30 -38.28 -79.17
C SER A 230 -9.71 -38.34 -77.74
N CYS A 231 -9.19 -37.23 -77.22
CA CYS A 231 -8.84 -37.07 -75.80
C CYS A 231 -10.09 -36.91 -74.90
N SER A 232 -11.33 -36.92 -75.43
CA SER A 232 -12.56 -36.80 -74.63
C SER A 232 -12.68 -37.84 -73.51
N SER A 233 -12.18 -39.06 -73.74
CA SER A 233 -12.18 -40.14 -72.73
C SER A 233 -11.28 -39.86 -71.52
N TRP A 234 -10.40 -38.86 -71.65
CA TRP A 234 -9.43 -38.42 -70.63
C TRP A 234 -9.82 -37.08 -70.00
N SER A 235 -10.95 -36.50 -70.43
CA SER A 235 -11.49 -35.28 -69.82
C SER A 235 -11.83 -35.55 -68.34
N GLY A 236 -11.41 -34.63 -67.46
CA GLY A 236 -11.60 -34.78 -66.02
C GLY A 236 -10.58 -35.70 -65.30
N TYR A 237 -9.60 -36.29 -66.00
CA TYR A 237 -8.49 -36.98 -65.36
C TYR A 237 -7.50 -35.95 -64.81
N SER A 238 -6.98 -36.19 -63.59
CA SER A 238 -5.82 -35.46 -63.07
C SER A 238 -4.54 -35.86 -63.81
N PHE A 239 -3.51 -35.02 -63.74
CA PHE A 239 -2.21 -35.33 -64.34
C PHE A 239 -1.65 -36.69 -63.88
N GLU A 240 -1.67 -36.96 -62.58
CA GLU A 240 -1.16 -38.23 -62.02
C GLU A 240 -1.96 -39.43 -62.53
N ARG A 241 -3.30 -39.31 -62.57
CA ARG A 241 -4.17 -40.38 -63.08
C ARG A 241 -3.93 -40.61 -64.57
N CYS A 242 -3.78 -39.55 -65.36
CA CYS A 242 -3.44 -39.66 -66.77
C CYS A 242 -2.10 -40.37 -66.98
N ALA A 243 -1.06 -40.01 -66.21
CA ALA A 243 0.27 -40.58 -66.32
C ALA A 243 0.32 -42.07 -65.94
N SER A 244 -0.43 -42.47 -64.90
CA SER A 244 -0.55 -43.88 -64.49
C SER A 244 -1.20 -44.73 -65.58
N GLU A 245 -2.33 -44.27 -66.12
CA GLU A 245 -3.05 -44.96 -67.19
C GLU A 245 -2.21 -45.06 -68.46
N TYR A 246 -1.49 -43.99 -68.83
CA TYR A 246 -0.52 -43.99 -69.91
C TYR A 246 0.54 -45.09 -69.75
N GLY A 247 1.12 -45.22 -68.55
CA GLY A 247 2.11 -46.26 -68.25
C GLY A 247 1.55 -47.68 -68.36
N GLN A 248 0.33 -47.91 -67.87
CA GLN A 248 -0.33 -49.22 -67.93
C GLN A 248 -0.69 -49.62 -69.37
N MET A 249 -1.23 -48.70 -70.16
CA MET A 249 -1.53 -48.95 -71.57
C MET A 249 -0.27 -49.16 -72.40
N GLY A 250 0.78 -48.35 -72.19
CA GLY A 250 2.07 -48.53 -72.86
C GLY A 250 2.68 -49.91 -72.56
N SER A 251 2.60 -50.35 -71.30
CA SER A 251 3.05 -51.69 -70.89
C SER A 251 2.23 -52.80 -71.56
N SER A 252 0.90 -52.62 -71.63
CA SER A 252 -0.01 -53.58 -72.27
C SER A 252 0.22 -53.69 -73.78
N CYS A 253 0.43 -52.56 -74.47
CA CYS A 253 0.74 -52.51 -75.89
C CYS A 253 2.10 -53.15 -76.21
N ASN A 254 3.11 -52.93 -75.35
CA ASN A 254 4.42 -53.57 -75.48
C ASN A 254 4.33 -55.09 -75.29
N ALA A 255 3.59 -55.56 -74.28
CA ALA A 255 3.39 -56.98 -74.04
C ALA A 255 2.63 -57.69 -75.19
N ALA A 256 1.73 -56.98 -75.86
CA ALA A 256 0.98 -57.49 -77.01
C ALA A 256 1.71 -57.36 -78.35
N GLY A 257 2.93 -56.79 -78.38
CA GLY A 257 3.70 -56.58 -79.62
C GLY A 257 3.12 -55.53 -80.57
N ASN A 258 2.21 -54.68 -80.09
CA ASN A 258 1.41 -53.76 -80.91
C ASN A 258 1.94 -52.31 -80.90
N VAL A 259 3.21 -52.12 -80.50
CA VAL A 259 3.85 -50.80 -80.39
C VAL A 259 3.82 -50.09 -81.75
N GLY A 260 3.18 -48.92 -81.83
CA GLY A 260 3.08 -48.12 -83.06
C GLY A 260 1.93 -48.48 -84.01
N SER A 261 1.02 -49.37 -83.61
CA SER A 261 -0.26 -49.59 -84.30
C SER A 261 -1.29 -48.53 -83.89
N GLY A 262 -2.28 -48.21 -84.74
CA GLY A 262 -3.19 -47.06 -84.53
C GLY A 262 -4.01 -47.06 -83.23
N SER A 263 -4.15 -48.21 -82.55
CA SER A 263 -4.78 -48.33 -81.22
C SER A 263 -3.79 -48.26 -80.05
N CYS A 264 -2.48 -48.18 -80.33
CA CYS A 264 -1.36 -48.20 -79.40
C CYS A 264 -0.36 -47.04 -79.60
N ASP A 265 -0.83 -45.92 -80.17
CA ASP A 265 0.00 -44.73 -80.40
C ASP A 265 0.29 -43.99 -79.08
N VAL A 266 1.43 -44.33 -78.49
CA VAL A 266 1.91 -43.76 -77.23
C VAL A 266 2.22 -42.25 -77.32
N ASP A 267 2.57 -41.73 -78.49
CA ASP A 267 2.87 -40.30 -78.65
C ASP A 267 1.58 -39.46 -78.56
N SER A 268 0.47 -40.01 -79.02
CA SER A 268 -0.86 -39.41 -78.89
C SER A 268 -1.28 -39.21 -77.43
N TRP A 269 -1.06 -40.22 -76.59
CA TRP A 269 -1.46 -40.21 -75.19
C TRP A 269 -0.55 -39.37 -74.30
N ARG A 270 0.76 -39.39 -74.59
CA ARG A 270 1.74 -38.55 -73.91
C ARG A 270 1.36 -37.07 -74.00
N ARG A 271 0.80 -36.64 -75.14
CA ARG A 271 0.34 -35.27 -75.34
C ARG A 271 -0.92 -34.91 -74.54
N CYS A 272 -1.92 -35.80 -74.42
CA CYS A 272 -3.08 -35.52 -73.55
C CYS A 272 -2.60 -35.36 -72.09
N CYS A 273 -1.65 -36.17 -71.60
CA CYS A 273 -1.12 -36.00 -70.23
C CYS A 273 -0.25 -34.75 -70.04
N HIS A 274 0.49 -34.30 -71.06
CA HIS A 274 1.21 -33.01 -71.02
C HIS A 274 0.28 -31.79 -70.96
N GLN A 275 -0.95 -31.90 -71.48
CA GLN A 275 -1.96 -30.84 -71.34
C GLN A 275 -2.49 -30.77 -69.91
N CYS A 276 -2.78 -31.92 -69.27
CA CYS A 276 -3.12 -32.01 -67.85
C CYS A 276 -2.00 -31.44 -66.95
N SER A 277 -0.73 -31.65 -67.29
CA SER A 277 0.41 -31.15 -66.50
C SER A 277 0.56 -29.61 -66.54
N GLY A 278 -0.16 -28.93 -67.44
CA GLY A 278 0.01 -27.50 -67.68
C GLY A 278 1.44 -27.17 -68.11
N SER A 279 1.85 -27.67 -69.28
CA SER A 279 3.11 -27.21 -69.90
C SER A 279 2.93 -25.77 -70.38
N GLY A 280 3.22 -24.82 -69.49
CA GLY A 280 3.54 -23.45 -69.88
C GLY A 280 4.91 -23.44 -70.56
N THR A 281 4.98 -22.72 -71.68
CA THR A 281 6.15 -21.92 -72.07
C THR A 281 6.75 -21.18 -70.88
#